data_AF-A0A7W1DJW0-F1
#
_entry.id   AF-A0A7W1DJW0-F1
#
_cell.length_a   1.000
_cell.length_b   1.000
_cell.length_c   1.000
_cell.angle_alpha   90.00
_cell.angle_beta   90.00
_cell.angle_gamma   90.00
#
_symmetry.space_group_name_H-M   'P 1'
#
loop_
_entity.id
_entity.type
_entity.pdbx_description
1 polymer ?
#
loop_
_entity_poly.entity_id
_entity_poly.type
_entity_poly.pdbx_seq_one_letter_code
_entity_poly.pdbx_strand_id
1 'polypeptide(L)' 'WSFLDNFEWAEGYSKRFGIVFVEYGSQQRVPKSSARWYSDVIRRNGLG' A
#
# COMPACT_ATOMS: atom_id res chain seq x y z
N TRP A 1 -0.87 0.41 -8.88
CA TRP A 1 -0.38 -0.78 -8.14
C TRP A 1 0.81 -0.36 -7.32
N SER A 2 0.88 -0.84 -6.08
CA SER A 2 2.16 -1.25 -5.50
C SER A 2 1.98 -1.89 -4.12
N PHE A 3 3.04 -2.54 -3.65
CA PHE A 3 3.17 -2.91 -2.24
C PHE A 3 3.33 -1.66 -1.36
N LEU A 4 4.29 -0.79 -1.68
CA LEU A 4 4.57 0.46 -0.94
C LEU A 4 4.11 1.69 -1.70
N ASP A 5 3.68 2.73 -0.98
CA ASP A 5 3.64 4.08 -1.56
C ASP A 5 5.04 4.47 -2.06
N ASN A 6 5.13 4.99 -3.28
CA ASN A 6 6.39 5.26 -3.97
C ASN A 6 6.28 6.55 -4.80
N PHE A 7 7.32 6.85 -5.58
CA PHE A 7 7.33 7.95 -6.53
C PHE A 7 6.52 7.59 -7.78
N GLU A 8 5.50 8.39 -8.09
CA GLU A 8 4.61 8.20 -9.23
C GLU A 8 4.90 9.22 -10.33
N TRP A 9 6.04 9.07 -11.01
CA TRP A 9 6.39 9.81 -12.23
C TRP A 9 6.06 11.32 -12.19
N ALA A 10 5.22 11.80 -13.09
CA ALA A 10 4.83 13.21 -13.20
C ALA A 10 4.11 13.73 -11.94
N GLU A 11 3.51 12.85 -11.15
CA GLU A 11 2.77 13.18 -9.92
C GLU A 11 3.67 13.22 -8.67
N GLY A 12 4.92 12.79 -8.80
CA GLY A 12 5.86 12.68 -7.69
C GLY A 12 5.29 11.86 -6.54
N TYR A 13 5.34 12.40 -5.32
CA TYR A 13 4.83 11.73 -4.12
C TYR A 13 3.40 12.11 -3.73
N SER A 14 2.68 12.82 -4.61
CA SER A 14 1.32 13.27 -4.34
C SER A 14 0.28 12.14 -4.46
N LYS A 15 0.55 11.13 -5.29
CA LYS A 15 -0.27 9.92 -5.44
C LYS A 15 0.31 8.77 -4.62
N ARG A 16 -0.59 7.95 -4.06
CA ARG A 16 -0.26 6.89 -3.10
C ARG A 16 -1.00 5.60 -3.44
N PHE A 17 -0.34 4.74 -4.21
CA PHE A 17 -0.92 3.49 -4.73
C PHE A 17 -0.61 2.24 -3.89
N GLY A 18 0.24 2.35 -2.87
CA GLY A 18 0.66 1.22 -2.05
C GLY A 18 -0.46 0.72 -1.16
N ILE A 19 -0.52 -0.59 -0.92
CA ILE A 19 -1.30 -1.15 0.19
C ILE A 19 -0.62 -0.88 1.55
N VAL A 20 0.65 -0.48 1.55
CA VAL A 20 1.41 -0.01 2.71
C VAL A 20 1.71 1.48 2.54
N PHE A 21 1.28 2.30 3.50
CA PHE A 21 1.65 3.70 3.57
C PHE A 21 3.12 3.84 3.97
N VAL A 22 3.83 4.74 3.30
CA VAL A 22 5.20 5.14 3.67
C VAL A 22 5.16 6.61 4.08
N GLU A 23 5.58 6.86 5.32
CA GLU A 23 5.89 8.20 5.79
C GLU A 23 7.30 8.54 5.26
N TYR A 24 7.42 9.52 4.37
CA TYR A 24 8.67 9.74 3.64
C TYR A 24 9.78 10.36 4.49
N GLY A 25 9.45 11.13 5.55
CA GLY A 25 10.44 11.77 6.41
C GLY A 25 11.19 10.77 7.30
N SER A 26 10.47 9.82 7.89
CA SER A 26 10.96 8.82 8.84
C SER A 26 11.15 7.45 8.24
N GLN A 27 10.64 7.23 7.02
CA GLN A 27 10.57 5.92 6.39
C GLN A 27 9.74 4.90 7.19
N GLN A 28 8.83 5.35 8.07
CA GLN A 28 7.90 4.44 8.75
C GLN A 28 6.95 3.78 7.74
N ARG A 29 6.71 2.47 7.90
CA ARG A 29 5.75 1.71 7.09
C ARG A 29 4.52 1.40 7.92
N VAL A 30 3.35 1.74 7.39
CA VAL A 30 2.06 1.52 8.05
C VAL A 30 1.14 0.75 7.10
N PRO A 31 0.83 -0.53 7.35
CA PRO A 31 -0.12 -1.28 6.54
C PRO A 31 -1.50 -0.60 6.54
N LYS A 32 -2.04 -0.31 5.35
CA LYS A 32 -3.38 0.27 5.20
C LYS A 32 -4.44 -0.81 5.43
N SER A 33 -5.71 -0.41 5.52
CA SER A 33 -6.83 -1.36 5.59
C SER A 33 -6.85 -2.31 4.39
N SER A 34 -6.47 -1.83 3.20
CA SER A 34 -6.34 -2.65 1.99
C SER A 34 -5.27 -3.76 2.11
N ALA A 35 -4.17 -3.56 2.83
CA ALA A 35 -3.20 -4.62 3.08
C ALA A 35 -3.78 -5.74 3.96
N ARG A 36 -4.55 -5.38 4.99
CA ARG A 36 -5.22 -6.37 5.86
C ARG A 36 -6.28 -7.14 5.07
N TRP A 37 -7.13 -6.43 4.33
CA TRP A 37 -8.13 -7.04 3.46
C TRP A 37 -7.49 -7.99 2.44
N TYR A 38 -6.40 -7.57 1.78
CA TYR A 38 -5.72 -8.42 0.80
C TYR A 38 -5.04 -9.63 1.44
N SER A 39 -4.52 -9.51 2.66
CA SER A 39 -4.04 -10.66 3.44
C SER A 39 -5.14 -11.68 3.71
N ASP A 40 -6.35 -11.23 4.01
CA ASP A 40 -7.50 -12.12 4.24
C ASP A 40 -7.95 -12.81 2.95
N VAL A 41 -8.00 -12.07 1.83
CA VAL A 41 -8.28 -12.64 0.50
C VAL A 41 -7.30 -13.75 0.15
N ILE A 42 -6.00 -13.52 0.35
CA ILE A 42 -4.96 -14.54 0.12
C ILE A 42 -5.18 -15.75 1.04
N ARG A 43 -5.44 -15.52 2.33
CA ARG A 43 -5.66 -16.60 3.32
C ARG A 43 -6.86 -17.47 2.97
N ARG A 44 -7.91 -16.88 2.38
CA ARG A 44 -9.12 -17.60 1.94
C ARG A 44 -8.99 -18.19 0.54
N ASN A 45 -7.95 -17.81 -0.20
CA ASN A 45 -7.79 -18.12 -1.62
C ASN A 45 -9.01 -17.68 -2.46
N GLY A 46 -9.61 -16.53 -2.13
CA GLY A 46 -10.85 -16.10 -2.74
C GLY A 46 -11.36 -14.77 -2.17
N LEU A 47 -12.34 -14.20 -2.87
CA LEU A 47 -13.11 -13.06 -2.37
C LEU A 47 -14.26 -13.60 -1.52
N GLY A 48 -14.53 -12.97 -0.38
CA GLY A 48 -15.66 -13.32 0.50
C GLY A 48 -15.40 -14.54 1.36
#